data_AF-A0A511N7J5-F1
#
_entry.id   AF-A0A511N7J5-F1
#
_cell.length_a   1.000
_cell.length_b   1.000
_cell.length_c   1.000
_cell.angle_alpha   90.00
_cell.angle_beta   90.00
_cell.angle_gamma   90.00
#
_symmetry.space_group_name_H-M   'P 1'
#
loop_
_entity.id
_entity.type
_entity.pdbx_description
1 polymer ?
#
loop_
_entity_poly.entity_id
_entity_poly.type
_entity_poly.pdbx_seq_one_letter_code
_entity_poly.pdbx_strand_id
1 'polypeptide(L)'
;MTLPTEIQAIKDRWSKATKGPWQWSGYVSRDSLKQTDINLTTTWGGRRVVMMFERVGFRDAQPWFQPQPGDLGMQPGRDLVKQDPETGSGHISGINHPDAEAIAHAPEDVRMLLQEVDRLRAQVPSWTPITQPPAESGTYLVIMSGFPVVLFYNAEEGFWDDDEQTDALVTHWMPILPTPEDA
;
A
#
# COMPACT_ATOMS: atom_id res chain seq x y z
N MET A 1 -13.24 5.27 9.41
CA MET A 1 -12.94 6.27 8.37
C MET A 1 -11.49 6.68 8.53
N THR A 2 -10.56 6.02 7.83
CA THR A 2 -9.17 6.48 7.72
C THR A 2 -9.21 7.71 6.82
N LEU A 3 -8.87 8.87 7.38
CA LEU A 3 -9.06 10.16 6.73
C LEU A 3 -8.24 10.19 5.43
N PRO A 4 -8.73 10.81 4.34
CA PRO A 4 -7.99 10.97 3.07
C PRO A 4 -6.52 11.44 3.25
N THR A 5 -6.26 12.12 4.37
CA THR A 5 -4.96 12.59 4.83
C THR A 5 -3.94 11.47 5.12
N GLU A 6 -4.36 10.31 5.62
CA GLU A 6 -3.43 9.21 6.00
C GLU A 6 -2.87 8.50 4.77
N ILE A 7 -3.72 8.21 3.78
CA ILE A 7 -3.28 7.62 2.49
C ILE A 7 -2.36 8.60 1.75
N GLN A 8 -2.67 9.90 1.78
CA GLN A 8 -1.79 10.90 1.18
C GLN A 8 -0.43 10.94 1.89
N ALA A 9 -0.41 10.87 3.23
CA ALA A 9 0.84 10.80 3.97
C ALA A 9 1.67 9.55 3.63
N ILE A 10 1.03 8.41 3.36
CA ILE A 10 1.73 7.20 2.87
C ILE A 10 2.31 7.46 1.47
N LYS A 11 1.52 7.98 0.53
CA LYS A 11 1.99 8.35 -0.82
C LYS A 11 3.20 9.30 -0.76
N ASP A 12 3.14 10.29 0.12
CA ASP A 12 4.20 11.29 0.28
C ASP A 12 5.48 10.72 0.88
N ARG A 13 5.38 9.78 1.84
CA ARG A 13 6.56 9.09 2.38
C ARG A 13 7.23 8.22 1.31
N TRP A 14 6.43 7.45 0.57
CA TRP A 14 6.96 6.51 -0.42
C TRP A 14 7.45 7.17 -1.70
N SER A 15 6.95 8.36 -2.07
CA SER A 15 7.51 9.13 -3.20
C SER A 15 8.93 9.66 -2.93
N LYS A 16 9.29 9.84 -1.66
CA LYS A 16 10.61 10.30 -1.20
C LYS A 16 11.56 9.15 -0.88
N ALA A 17 11.03 7.94 -0.66
CA ALA A 17 11.84 6.76 -0.37
C ALA A 17 12.69 6.34 -1.58
N THR A 18 13.78 5.60 -1.32
CA THR A 18 14.59 5.02 -2.39
C THR A 18 13.73 4.07 -3.23
N LYS A 19 13.73 4.27 -4.56
CA LYS A 19 12.92 3.46 -5.46
C LYS A 19 13.35 1.99 -5.46
N GLY A 20 12.37 1.10 -5.52
CA GLY A 20 12.56 -0.33 -5.68
C GLY A 20 12.93 -0.73 -7.14
N PRO A 21 13.22 -2.01 -7.38
CA PRO A 21 13.12 -3.11 -6.41
C PRO A 21 14.27 -3.07 -5.39
N TRP A 22 13.97 -3.39 -4.12
CA TRP A 22 15.01 -3.59 -3.11
C TRP A 22 15.42 -5.06 -3.08
N GLN A 23 16.68 -5.31 -2.72
CA GLN A 23 17.23 -6.65 -2.57
C GLN A 23 18.34 -6.65 -1.53
N TRP A 24 18.42 -7.74 -0.76
CA TRP A 24 19.56 -8.00 0.11
C TRP A 24 20.74 -8.48 -0.72
N SER A 25 21.90 -7.85 -0.55
CA SER A 25 23.11 -8.24 -1.26
C SER A 25 24.34 -7.93 -0.44
N GLY A 26 25.48 -8.49 -0.83
CA GLY A 26 26.72 -8.26 -0.12
C GLY A 26 27.67 -9.44 -0.19
N TYR A 27 28.42 -9.64 0.90
CA TYR A 27 29.47 -10.63 1.03
C TYR A 27 29.50 -11.21 2.44
N VAL A 28 29.59 -12.54 2.53
CA VAL A 28 29.86 -13.26 3.77
C VAL A 28 31.05 -14.19 3.53
N SER A 29 32.14 -13.95 4.26
CA SER A 29 33.33 -14.81 4.21
C SER A 29 32.98 -16.20 4.71
N ARG A 30 33.46 -17.21 3.98
CA ARG A 30 33.37 -18.64 4.37
C ARG A 30 34.44 -19.03 5.39
N ASP A 31 35.45 -18.19 5.59
CA ASP A 31 36.62 -18.49 6.41
C ASP A 31 36.49 -17.94 7.85
N SER A 32 37.45 -18.32 8.70
CA SER A 32 37.49 -17.97 10.13
C SER A 32 37.51 -16.47 10.43
N LEU A 33 37.82 -15.63 9.43
CA LEU A 33 37.84 -14.18 9.55
C LEU A 33 36.45 -13.56 9.71
N LYS A 34 35.37 -14.33 9.47
CA LYS A 34 33.97 -13.94 9.70
C LYS A 34 33.55 -12.60 9.08
N GLN A 35 34.29 -12.08 8.10
CA GLN A 35 33.99 -10.80 7.47
C GLN A 35 32.59 -10.83 6.87
N THR A 36 31.75 -9.85 7.26
CA THR A 36 30.34 -9.78 6.86
C THR A 36 30.02 -8.37 6.41
N ASP A 37 29.56 -8.23 5.17
CA ASP A 37 29.03 -7.00 4.61
C ASP A 37 27.68 -7.32 3.97
N ILE A 38 26.59 -7.06 4.68
CA ILE A 38 25.22 -7.33 4.20
C ILE A 38 24.51 -6.00 4.11
N ASN A 39 23.98 -5.67 2.94
CA ASN A 39 23.31 -4.40 2.67
C ASN A 39 21.94 -4.63 2.03
N LEU A 40 21.03 -3.69 2.27
CA LEU A 40 19.84 -3.55 1.44
C LEU A 40 20.20 -2.63 0.27
N THR A 41 19.93 -3.09 -0.95
CA THR A 41 20.35 -2.42 -2.19
C THR A 41 19.19 -2.29 -3.16
N THR A 42 19.28 -1.40 -4.14
CA THR A 42 18.36 -1.28 -5.27
C THR A 42 19.12 -1.34 -6.58
N THR A 43 18.48 -1.82 -7.64
CA THR A 43 18.99 -1.78 -9.02
C THR A 43 18.45 -0.58 -9.82
N TRP A 44 17.54 0.19 -9.22
CA TRP A 44 16.95 1.37 -9.86
C TRP A 44 18.01 2.45 -10.09
N GLY A 45 18.32 2.73 -11.36
CA GLY A 45 19.37 3.67 -11.73
C GLY A 45 20.78 3.20 -11.38
N GLY A 46 21.02 1.88 -11.44
CA GLY A 46 22.28 1.22 -11.07
C GLY A 46 22.22 0.62 -9.65
N ARG A 47 23.30 -0.06 -9.22
CA ARG A 47 23.38 -0.62 -7.86
C ARG A 47 23.62 0.49 -6.86
N ARG A 48 22.60 0.81 -6.06
CA ARG A 48 22.68 1.80 -4.97
C ARG A 48 22.38 1.13 -3.63
N VAL A 49 23.04 1.58 -2.58
CA VAL A 49 22.76 1.13 -1.21
C VAL A 49 21.53 1.88 -0.69
N VAL A 50 20.50 1.13 -0.30
CA VAL A 50 19.31 1.63 0.41
C VAL A 50 19.63 1.76 1.89
N MET A 51 20.27 0.74 2.45
CA MET A 51 20.67 0.69 3.86
C MET A 51 21.94 -0.15 4.01
N MET A 52 22.91 0.39 4.74
CA MET A 52 24.08 -0.33 5.19
C MET A 52 24.08 -0.44 6.72
N PHE A 53 24.76 -1.47 7.22
CA PHE A 53 24.90 -1.71 8.65
C PHE A 53 26.33 -1.37 9.04
N GLU A 54 26.48 -0.42 9.95
CA GLU A 54 27.76 -0.05 10.53
C GLU A 54 27.61 -0.02 12.06
N ARG A 55 28.56 -0.62 12.76
CA ARG A 55 28.66 -0.53 14.21
C ARG A 55 29.86 0.35 14.52
N VAL A 56 29.65 1.42 15.28
CA VAL A 56 30.73 2.37 15.62
C VAL A 56 31.95 1.60 16.16
N GLY A 57 33.07 1.71 15.44
CA GLY A 57 34.35 1.06 15.79
C GLY A 57 34.53 -0.40 15.33
N PHE A 58 33.59 -0.99 14.57
CA PHE A 58 33.66 -2.38 14.08
C PHE A 58 33.28 -2.49 12.59
N ARG A 59 33.80 -3.51 11.91
CA ARG A 59 33.64 -3.70 10.45
C ARG A 59 32.68 -4.84 10.03
N ASP A 60 32.01 -5.50 10.99
CA ASP A 60 31.17 -6.69 10.74
C ASP A 60 29.74 -6.50 11.25
N ALA A 61 29.18 -5.31 11.04
CA ALA A 61 27.78 -5.07 11.35
C ALA A 61 26.88 -5.74 10.31
N GLN A 62 25.74 -6.25 10.77
CA GLN A 62 24.80 -7.00 9.96
C GLN A 62 23.40 -6.88 10.58
N PRO A 63 22.32 -7.10 9.79
CA PRO A 63 20.99 -7.22 10.36
C PRO A 63 20.89 -8.44 11.26
N TRP A 64 19.99 -8.36 12.23
CA TRP A 64 19.58 -9.49 13.08
C TRP A 64 18.06 -9.60 13.00
N PHE A 65 17.57 -10.83 12.94
CA PHE A 65 16.16 -11.13 12.74
C PHE A 65 15.62 -11.99 13.87
N GLN A 66 14.34 -11.85 14.17
CA GLN A 66 13.66 -12.69 15.16
C GLN A 66 13.21 -13.98 14.47
N PRO A 67 13.66 -15.18 14.90
CA PRO A 67 13.39 -16.43 14.18
C PRO A 67 11.90 -16.70 13.96
N GLN A 68 11.07 -16.40 14.98
CA GLN A 68 9.62 -16.42 14.90
C GLN A 68 9.05 -15.24 15.70
N PRO A 69 7.86 -14.72 15.32
CA PRO A 69 7.20 -13.66 16.08
C PRO A 69 6.99 -14.07 17.54
N GLY A 70 7.57 -13.30 18.47
CA GLY A 70 7.46 -13.54 19.90
C GLY A 70 8.63 -14.31 20.54
N ASP A 71 9.59 -14.80 19.76
CA ASP A 71 10.81 -15.42 20.29
C ASP A 71 11.72 -14.41 20.99
N LEU A 72 12.36 -14.80 22.08
CA LEU A 72 13.32 -13.94 22.81
C LEU A 72 14.72 -13.93 22.16
N GLY A 73 14.97 -14.81 21.19
CA GLY A 73 16.24 -14.95 20.49
C GLY A 73 16.32 -14.06 19.24
N MET A 74 17.54 -13.65 18.89
CA MET A 74 17.83 -12.97 17.64
C MET A 74 18.85 -13.80 16.85
N GLN A 75 18.63 -13.98 15.55
CA GLN A 75 19.51 -14.69 14.64
C GLN A 75 20.24 -13.69 13.73
N PRO A 76 21.57 -13.78 13.60
CA PRO A 76 22.32 -12.86 12.75
C PRO A 76 22.08 -13.18 11.26
N GLY A 77 22.01 -12.13 10.43
CA GLY A 77 21.72 -12.25 9.01
C GLY A 77 22.70 -13.14 8.25
N ARG A 78 23.98 -13.19 8.65
CA ARG A 78 25.01 -14.07 8.05
C ARG A 78 24.63 -15.56 8.06
N ASP A 79 23.90 -16.01 9.07
CA ASP A 79 23.53 -17.42 9.23
C ASP A 79 22.29 -17.75 8.39
N LEU A 80 21.67 -16.74 7.80
CA LEU A 80 20.44 -16.83 7.01
C LEU A 80 20.68 -16.52 5.53
N VAL A 81 21.91 -16.23 5.09
CA VAL A 81 22.15 -15.79 3.71
C VAL A 81 21.92 -16.87 2.67
N LYS A 82 21.36 -16.47 1.54
CA LYS A 82 21.34 -17.25 0.30
C LYS A 82 22.62 -16.91 -0.47
N GLN A 83 23.52 -17.88 -0.59
CA GLN A 83 24.74 -17.71 -1.39
C GLN A 83 24.37 -17.61 -2.86
N ASP A 84 25.05 -16.73 -3.58
CA ASP A 84 24.95 -16.65 -5.02
C ASP A 84 25.68 -17.86 -5.65
N PRO A 85 24.97 -18.72 -6.40
CA PRO A 85 25.57 -19.91 -7.00
C PRO A 85 26.54 -19.58 -8.13
N GLU A 86 26.43 -18.40 -8.76
CA GLU A 86 27.22 -18.04 -9.95
C GLU A 86 28.61 -17.51 -9.62
N THR A 87 28.75 -16.84 -8.47
CA THR A 87 29.98 -16.12 -8.12
C THR A 87 30.95 -16.96 -7.29
N GLY A 88 30.49 -18.01 -6.61
CA GLY A 88 31.32 -18.96 -5.85
C GLY A 88 32.15 -18.35 -4.70
N SER A 89 32.12 -17.03 -4.51
CA SER A 89 33.12 -16.27 -3.77
C SER A 89 32.69 -15.82 -2.38
N GLY A 90 31.47 -16.14 -1.93
CA GLY A 90 30.90 -15.64 -0.67
C GLY A 90 29.89 -14.51 -0.87
N HIS A 91 29.64 -14.08 -2.11
CA HIS A 91 28.54 -13.18 -2.42
C HIS A 91 27.19 -13.80 -2.11
N ILE A 92 26.25 -12.94 -1.71
CA ILE A 92 24.90 -13.34 -1.36
C ILE A 92 23.91 -12.71 -2.34
N SER A 93 22.89 -13.50 -2.69
CA SER A 93 21.76 -13.09 -3.52
C SER A 93 20.52 -12.74 -2.68
N GLY A 94 20.56 -13.02 -1.37
CA GLY A 94 19.48 -12.67 -0.46
C GLY A 94 19.66 -13.19 0.95
N ILE A 95 18.60 -13.08 1.74
CA ILE A 95 18.48 -13.62 3.11
C ILE A 95 17.23 -14.50 3.15
N ASN A 96 17.34 -15.69 3.76
CA ASN A 96 16.28 -16.65 3.94
C ASN A 96 15.52 -16.40 5.25
N HIS A 97 14.81 -15.27 5.31
CA HIS A 97 14.01 -14.88 6.47
C HIS A 97 12.75 -14.12 6.03
N PRO A 98 11.57 -14.41 6.60
CA PRO A 98 10.32 -13.75 6.21
C PRO A 98 10.38 -12.22 6.34
N ASP A 99 10.94 -11.68 7.43
CA ASP A 99 11.09 -10.22 7.58
C ASP A 99 12.03 -9.61 6.53
N ALA A 100 13.09 -10.31 6.16
CA ALA A 100 14.00 -9.84 5.13
C ALA A 100 13.27 -9.78 3.77
N GLU A 101 12.47 -10.80 3.47
CA GLU A 101 11.64 -10.84 2.27
C GLU A 101 10.60 -9.71 2.27
N ALA A 102 9.87 -9.51 3.36
CA ALA A 102 8.89 -8.43 3.50
C ALA A 102 9.52 -7.05 3.34
N ILE A 103 10.69 -6.81 3.93
CA ILE A 103 11.43 -5.54 3.77
C ILE A 103 11.83 -5.33 2.31
N ALA A 104 12.34 -6.36 1.63
CA ALA A 104 12.76 -6.26 0.23
C ALA A 104 11.59 -5.98 -0.73
N HIS A 105 10.41 -6.55 -0.46
CA HIS A 105 9.21 -6.36 -1.28
C HIS A 105 8.40 -5.10 -0.93
N ALA A 106 8.63 -4.49 0.23
CA ALA A 106 7.84 -3.36 0.73
C ALA A 106 7.56 -2.24 -0.29
N PRO A 107 8.51 -1.77 -1.12
CA PRO A 107 8.22 -0.74 -2.12
C PRO A 107 7.14 -1.17 -3.13
N GLU A 108 7.17 -2.42 -3.56
CA GLU A 108 6.26 -2.96 -4.57
C GLU A 108 4.90 -3.28 -3.97
N ASP A 109 4.88 -3.89 -2.78
CA ASP A 109 3.64 -4.18 -2.05
C ASP A 109 2.85 -2.90 -1.76
N VAL A 110 3.53 -1.85 -1.28
CA VAL A 110 2.88 -0.57 -1.03
C VAL A 110 2.37 0.06 -2.33
N ARG A 111 3.13 -0.03 -3.42
CA ARG A 111 2.69 0.48 -4.73
C ARG A 111 1.40 -0.21 -5.18
N MET A 112 1.33 -1.54 -5.07
CA MET A 112 0.15 -2.33 -5.43
C MET A 112 -1.06 -1.97 -4.54
N LEU A 113 -0.86 -1.89 -3.22
CA LEU A 113 -1.92 -1.53 -2.27
C LEU A 113 -2.47 -0.13 -2.55
N LEU A 114 -1.63 0.85 -2.86
CA LEU A 114 -2.07 2.20 -3.19
C LEU A 114 -2.88 2.24 -4.50
N GLN A 115 -2.47 1.46 -5.50
CA GLN A 115 -3.23 1.32 -6.74
C GLN A 115 -4.60 0.69 -6.51
N GLU A 116 -4.67 -0.33 -5.65
CA GLU A 116 -5.92 -0.98 -5.31
C GLU A 116 -6.85 -0.06 -4.52
N VAL A 117 -6.33 0.73 -3.59
CA VAL A 117 -7.10 1.77 -2.90
C VAL A 117 -7.66 2.79 -3.89
N ASP A 118 -6.85 3.24 -4.86
CA ASP A 118 -7.31 4.19 -5.88
C ASP A 118 -8.38 3.54 -6.80
N ARG A 119 -8.22 2.27 -7.18
CA ARG A 119 -9.21 1.49 -7.95
C ARG A 119 -10.53 1.36 -7.19
N LEU A 120 -10.49 0.98 -5.91
CA LEU A 120 -11.67 0.82 -5.07
C LEU A 120 -12.38 2.17 -4.84
N ARG A 121 -11.62 3.24 -4.61
CA ARG A 121 -12.18 4.60 -4.50
C ARG A 121 -12.88 5.06 -5.79
N ALA A 122 -12.39 4.64 -6.95
CA ALA A 122 -13.03 4.95 -8.22
C ALA A 122 -14.33 4.17 -8.46
N GLN A 123 -14.55 3.04 -7.77
CA GLN A 123 -15.78 2.24 -7.89
C GLN A 123 -16.86 2.61 -6.88
N VAL A 124 -16.49 3.24 -5.76
CA VAL A 124 -17.45 3.61 -4.73
C VAL A 124 -18.09 4.94 -5.13
N PRO A 125 -19.42 4.99 -5.33
CA PRO A 125 -20.13 6.25 -5.51
C PRO A 125 -19.85 7.17 -4.32
N SER A 126 -19.60 8.45 -4.60
CA SER A 126 -19.37 9.44 -3.55
C SER A 126 -20.58 10.36 -3.44
N TRP A 127 -20.84 10.82 -2.21
CA TRP A 127 -21.84 11.85 -1.96
C TRP A 127 -21.47 13.10 -2.75
N THR A 128 -22.29 13.41 -3.75
CA THR A 128 -22.15 14.60 -4.59
C THR A 128 -23.06 15.67 -4.02
N PRO A 129 -22.54 16.83 -3.58
CA PRO A 129 -23.37 17.94 -3.17
C PRO A 129 -24.31 18.34 -4.31
N ILE A 130 -25.55 18.73 -4.01
CA ILE A 130 -26.42 19.39 -5.00
C ILE A 130 -25.85 20.79 -5.28
N THR A 131 -24.88 20.84 -6.17
CA THR A 131 -24.50 22.04 -6.93
C THR A 131 -25.07 21.99 -8.34
N GLN A 132 -25.30 20.77 -8.84
CA GLN A 132 -26.04 20.44 -10.06
C GLN A 132 -26.86 19.17 -9.79
N PRO A 133 -28.09 19.05 -10.35
CA PRO A 133 -28.89 17.86 -10.19
C PRO A 133 -28.28 16.67 -10.98
N PRO A 134 -28.68 15.41 -10.69
CA PRO A 134 -28.18 14.26 -11.42
C PRO A 134 -28.40 14.40 -12.94
N ALA A 135 -27.45 13.89 -13.72
CA ALA A 135 -27.49 14.01 -15.19
C ALA A 135 -28.49 13.05 -15.84
N GLU A 136 -28.85 11.97 -15.14
CA GLU A 136 -29.71 10.90 -15.65
C GLU A 136 -30.88 10.71 -14.68
N SER A 137 -32.05 10.37 -15.20
CA SER A 137 -33.17 9.95 -14.36
C SER A 137 -32.88 8.57 -13.77
N GLY A 138 -33.24 8.34 -12.50
CA GLY A 138 -32.95 7.08 -11.83
C GLY A 138 -33.13 7.15 -10.32
N THR A 139 -32.83 6.04 -9.63
CA THR A 139 -32.93 5.96 -8.18
C THR A 139 -31.61 6.37 -7.51
N TYR A 140 -31.69 7.30 -6.57
CA TYR A 140 -30.55 7.86 -5.87
C TYR A 140 -30.73 7.73 -4.36
N LEU A 141 -29.63 7.48 -3.65
CA LEU A 141 -29.57 7.75 -2.22
C LEU A 141 -29.26 9.24 -2.04
N VAL A 142 -30.08 9.95 -1.28
CA VAL A 142 -29.97 11.39 -1.09
C VAL A 142 -29.91 11.75 0.39
N ILE A 143 -29.31 12.89 0.73
CA ILE A 143 -29.40 13.45 2.08
C ILE A 143 -30.50 14.50 2.12
N MET A 144 -31.63 14.14 2.71
CA MET A 144 -32.81 14.98 2.91
C MET A 144 -32.95 15.31 4.39
N SER A 145 -32.99 16.60 4.74
CA SER A 145 -33.10 17.04 6.16
C SER A 145 -32.05 16.42 7.11
N GLY A 146 -30.87 16.08 6.58
CA GLY A 146 -29.77 15.47 7.35
C GLY A 146 -29.79 13.94 7.44
N PHE A 147 -30.75 13.26 6.81
CA PHE A 147 -30.86 11.80 6.82
C PHE A 147 -30.76 11.21 5.41
N PRO A 148 -30.15 10.02 5.24
CA PRO A 148 -30.14 9.31 3.98
C PRO A 148 -31.51 8.73 3.66
N VAL A 149 -32.04 9.04 2.47
CA VAL A 149 -33.33 8.55 1.95
C VAL A 149 -33.15 8.12 0.49
N VAL A 150 -33.91 7.14 0.03
CA VAL A 150 -33.91 6.72 -1.38
C VAL A 150 -34.99 7.49 -2.11
N LEU A 151 -34.63 8.23 -3.15
CA LEU A 151 -35.59 8.97 -3.99
C LEU A 151 -35.37 8.63 -5.46
N PHE A 152 -36.43 8.70 -6.26
CA PHE A 152 -36.31 8.70 -7.71
C PHE A 152 -36.06 10.13 -8.19
N TYR A 153 -35.13 10.32 -9.12
CA TYR A 153 -34.90 11.61 -9.79
C TYR A 153 -35.38 11.51 -11.24
N ASN A 154 -36.16 12.50 -11.67
CA ASN A 154 -36.57 12.73 -13.04
C ASN A 154 -35.91 14.02 -13.54
N ALA A 155 -35.19 13.97 -14.66
CA ALA A 155 -34.53 15.14 -15.24
C ALA A 155 -35.48 16.31 -15.58
N GLU A 156 -36.77 16.04 -15.81
CA GLU A 156 -37.78 17.07 -16.12
C GLU A 156 -38.48 17.59 -14.86
N GLU A 157 -38.62 16.75 -13.83
CA GLU A 157 -39.52 16.98 -12.70
C GLU A 157 -38.82 16.96 -11.33
N GLY A 158 -37.51 16.74 -11.26
CA GLY A 158 -36.77 16.74 -9.99
C GLY A 158 -36.91 15.44 -9.19
N PHE A 159 -36.82 15.52 -7.86
CA PHE A 159 -36.87 14.34 -6.97
C PHE A 159 -38.30 13.99 -6.55
N TRP A 160 -38.56 12.69 -6.51
CA TRP A 160 -39.84 12.06 -6.18
C TRP A 160 -39.65 11.00 -5.08
N ASP A 161 -40.59 10.97 -4.15
CA ASP A 161 -40.76 9.90 -3.15
C ASP A 161 -42.04 9.15 -3.51
N ASP A 162 -41.92 7.90 -3.96
CA ASP A 162 -42.99 7.14 -4.61
C ASP A 162 -43.68 7.93 -5.75
N ASP A 163 -44.90 8.42 -5.51
CA ASP A 163 -45.75 9.14 -6.48
C ASP A 163 -45.91 10.63 -6.12
N GLU A 164 -45.16 11.15 -5.14
CA GLU A 164 -45.20 12.56 -4.73
C GLU A 164 -43.86 13.25 -4.98
N GLN A 165 -43.92 14.38 -5.72
CA GLN A 165 -42.78 15.27 -5.87
C GLN A 165 -42.43 15.88 -4.51
N THR A 166 -41.16 15.82 -4.11
CA THR A 166 -40.72 16.36 -2.83
C THR A 166 -40.04 17.72 -2.99
N ASP A 167 -40.54 18.71 -2.25
CA ASP A 167 -39.92 20.03 -2.11
C ASP A 167 -38.81 20.05 -1.04
N ALA A 168 -38.54 18.91 -0.40
CA ALA A 168 -37.58 18.84 0.69
C ALA A 168 -36.16 19.16 0.20
N LEU A 169 -35.41 19.90 1.03
CA LEU A 169 -34.05 20.30 0.70
C LEU A 169 -33.13 19.07 0.67
N VAL A 170 -32.86 18.58 -0.54
CA VAL A 170 -31.80 17.62 -0.79
C VAL A 170 -30.46 18.35 -0.85
N THR A 171 -29.50 17.90 -0.06
CA THR A 171 -28.17 18.54 0.02
C THR A 171 -27.09 17.76 -0.71
N HIS A 172 -27.26 16.43 -0.80
CA HIS A 172 -26.32 15.53 -1.44
C HIS A 172 -27.09 14.40 -2.12
N TRP A 173 -26.52 13.83 -3.17
CA TRP A 173 -27.02 12.64 -3.83
C TRP A 173 -25.88 11.66 -4.14
N MET A 174 -26.23 10.40 -4.30
CA MET A 174 -25.32 9.32 -4.64
C MET A 174 -26.10 8.27 -5.46
N PRO A 175 -25.59 7.84 -6.63
CA PRO A 175 -26.27 6.82 -7.42
C PRO A 175 -26.28 5.49 -6.66
N ILE A 176 -27.43 4.81 -6.69
CA ILE A 176 -27.52 3.43 -6.22
C ILE A 176 -27.01 2.54 -7.35
N LEU A 177 -25.89 1.85 -7.12
CA LEU A 177 -25.38 0.92 -8.12
C LEU A 177 -26.32 -0.29 -8.21
N PRO A 178 -26.66 -0.76 -9.43
CA PRO A 178 -27.39 -2.01 -9.59
C PRO A 178 -26.60 -3.13 -8.92
N THR A 179 -27.31 -4.01 -8.22
CA THR A 179 -26.70 -5.18 -7.61
C THR A 179 -26.36 -6.20 -8.69
N PRO A 180 -25.43 -7.16 -8.44
CA PRO A 180 -25.16 -8.24 -9.39
C PRO A 180 -26.39 -9.09 -9.74
N GLU A 181 -27.45 -9.02 -8.94
CA GLU A 181 -28.73 -9.70 -9.18
C GLU A 181 -29.62 -8.94 -10.18
N ASP A 182 -29.31 -7.67 -10.45
CA ASP A 182 -30.02 -6.79 -11.39
C ASP A 182 -29.43 -6.82 -12.83
N ALA A 183 -28.38 -7.63 -13.07
CA ALA A 183 -27.59 -7.68 -14.31
C ALA A 183 -27.92 -8.87 -15.23
#